data_AF-A0A4U0XKJ2-F1
#
_entry.id   AF-A0A4U0XKJ2-F1
#
_cell.length_a   1.000
_cell.length_b   1.000
_cell.length_c   1.000
_cell.angle_alpha   90.00
_cell.angle_beta   90.00
_cell.angle_gamma   90.00
#
_symmetry.space_group_name_H-M   'P 1'
#
loop_
_entity.id
_entity.type
_entity.pdbx_description
1 polymer ?
#
loop_
_entity_poly.entity_id
_entity_poly.type
_entity_poly.pdbx_seq_one_letter_code
_entity_poly.pdbx_strand_id
1 'polypeptide(L)'
;RDIREPEIFACARKLRSEYKKLGASGYCYGGWAVCRLGAKGNDLVDCISMGHPSMLVEADLDGVAEYTWKTLQKNGVVFGYEHFPGVEHSCFTRGNPGKAGELEAMVRGKSAAVGWFRQFLHSA
;
A
#
# COMPACT_ATOMS: atom_id res chain seq x y z
N ARG A 1 5.96 15.73 5.05
CA ARG A 1 4.96 15.28 4.03
C ARG A 1 4.67 16.38 3.04
N ASP A 2 4.48 17.60 3.52
CA ASP A 2 4.14 18.81 2.74
C ASP A 2 5.06 19.10 1.54
N ILE A 3 6.34 18.74 1.64
CA ILE A 3 7.29 18.84 0.51
C ILE A 3 7.12 17.69 -0.49
N ARG A 4 6.91 16.47 0.00
CA ARG A 4 6.90 15.25 -0.83
C ARG A 4 5.56 14.96 -1.47
N GLU A 5 4.46 15.33 -0.82
CA GLU A 5 3.12 15.06 -1.35
C GLU A 5 2.90 15.72 -2.73
N PRO A 6 3.23 17.01 -2.94
CA PRO A 6 3.09 17.63 -4.26
C PRO A 6 3.91 16.92 -5.35
N GLU A 7 5.14 16.51 -5.04
CA GLU A 7 6.03 15.79 -5.96
C GLU A 7 5.46 14.40 -6.34
N ILE A 8 5.00 13.65 -5.33
CA ILE A 8 4.40 12.32 -5.52
C ILE A 8 3.12 12.44 -6.35
N PHE A 9 2.26 13.42 -6.06
CA PHE A 9 1.03 13.66 -6.82
C PHE A 9 1.31 14.12 -8.24
N ALA A 10 2.34 14.95 -8.46
CA ALA A 10 2.75 15.35 -9.80
C ALA A 10 3.21 14.15 -10.63
N CYS A 11 4.02 13.27 -10.03
CA CYS A 11 4.43 12.01 -10.65
C CYS A 11 3.23 11.11 -10.99
N ALA A 12 2.32 10.92 -10.03
CA ALA A 12 1.13 10.10 -10.24
C ALA A 12 0.22 10.65 -11.35
N ARG A 13 -0.01 11.98 -11.40
CA ARG A 13 -0.77 12.63 -12.48
C ARG A 13 -0.12 12.41 -13.85
N LYS A 14 1.21 12.54 -13.92
CA LYS A 14 1.95 12.30 -15.16
C LYS A 14 1.76 10.85 -15.64
N LEU A 15 1.99 9.87 -14.77
CA LEU A 15 1.78 8.46 -15.10
C LEU A 15 0.32 8.15 -15.44
N ARG A 16 -0.64 8.72 -14.70
CA ARG A 16 -2.07 8.54 -14.95
C ARG A 16 -2.49 9.01 -16.34
N SER A 17 -1.85 10.06 -16.86
CA SER A 17 -2.09 10.57 -18.22
C SER A 17 -1.54 9.67 -19.33
N GLU A 18 -0.58 8.81 -19.01
CA GLU A 18 0.09 7.93 -19.99
C GLU A 18 -0.43 6.49 -19.95
N TYR A 19 -0.91 6.04 -18.80
CA TYR A 19 -1.34 4.66 -18.59
C TYR A 19 -2.83 4.58 -18.28
N LYS A 20 -3.53 3.62 -18.91
CA LYS A 20 -4.95 3.32 -18.64
C LYS A 20 -5.17 2.58 -17.33
N LYS A 21 -4.15 1.88 -16.82
CA LYS A 21 -4.18 1.20 -15.52
C LYS A 21 -2.92 1.56 -14.75
N LEU A 22 -3.09 2.03 -13.52
CA LEU A 22 -1.98 2.47 -12.68
C LEU A 22 -2.19 2.01 -11.24
N GLY A 23 -1.22 1.28 -10.69
CA GLY A 23 -1.17 0.95 -9.27
C GLY A 23 -0.01 1.64 -8.58
N ALA A 24 -0.07 1.77 -7.26
CA ALA A 24 1.02 2.29 -6.45
C ALA A 24 1.37 1.36 -5.28
N SER A 25 2.66 1.19 -5.02
CA SER A 25 3.16 0.41 -3.88
C SER A 25 3.99 1.27 -2.95
N GLY A 26 3.72 1.18 -1.64
CA GLY A 26 4.37 1.99 -0.61
C GLY A 26 4.94 1.13 0.51
N TYR A 27 6.18 1.42 0.92
CA TYR A 27 6.89 0.70 1.98
C TYR A 27 7.37 1.68 3.06
N CYS A 28 7.24 1.33 4.34
CA CYS A 28 7.64 2.21 5.45
C CYS A 28 6.99 3.61 5.30
N TYR A 29 7.82 4.64 5.08
CA TYR A 29 7.43 6.01 4.80
C TYR A 29 6.45 6.11 3.62
N GLY A 30 6.56 5.25 2.61
CA GLY A 30 5.69 5.27 1.44
C GLY A 30 4.22 4.90 1.73
N GLY A 31 3.92 4.34 2.91
CA GLY A 31 2.57 3.90 3.27
C GLY A 31 1.53 5.02 3.24
N TRP A 32 1.80 6.15 3.90
CA TRP A 32 0.88 7.29 3.90
C TRP A 32 0.66 7.83 2.48
N ALA A 33 1.71 7.82 1.65
CA ALA A 33 1.66 8.37 0.31
C ALA A 33 0.72 7.57 -0.59
N VAL A 34 0.79 6.23 -0.54
CA VAL A 34 -0.13 5.40 -1.32
C VAL A 34 -1.57 5.49 -0.82
N CYS A 35 -1.80 5.62 0.49
CA CYS A 35 -3.13 5.91 1.03
C CYS A 35 -3.69 7.24 0.49
N ARG A 36 -2.88 8.30 0.43
CA ARG A 36 -3.28 9.58 -0.16
C ARG A 36 -3.57 9.45 -1.65
N LEU A 37 -2.73 8.75 -2.42
CA LEU A 37 -2.98 8.54 -3.86
C LEU A 37 -4.27 7.76 -4.13
N GLY A 38 -4.57 6.74 -3.32
CA GLY A 38 -5.78 5.92 -3.43
C GLY A 38 -7.02 6.51 -2.77
N ALA A 39 -6.93 7.70 -2.17
CA ALA A 39 -8.07 8.33 -1.51
C ALA A 39 -9.18 8.68 -2.51
N LYS A 40 -10.43 8.49 -2.07
CA LYS A 40 -11.63 8.76 -2.88
C LYS A 40 -11.60 10.20 -3.41
N GLY A 41 -11.86 10.37 -4.72
CA GLY A 41 -11.92 11.67 -5.39
C GLY A 41 -10.59 12.13 -5.99
N ASN A 42 -9.48 11.41 -5.77
CA ASN A 42 -8.22 11.71 -6.46
C ASN A 42 -8.15 11.08 -7.86
N ASP A 43 -8.71 9.88 -8.04
CA ASP A 43 -8.71 9.11 -9.30
C ASP A 43 -7.31 8.96 -9.95
N LEU A 44 -6.27 8.94 -9.10
CA LEU A 44 -4.86 8.87 -9.55
C LEU A 44 -4.36 7.45 -9.76
N VAL A 45 -4.91 6.47 -9.04
CA VAL A 45 -4.50 5.05 -9.11
C VAL A 45 -5.73 4.15 -9.00
N ASP A 46 -5.70 3.02 -9.70
CA ASP A 46 -6.74 1.99 -9.68
C ASP A 46 -6.68 1.11 -8.43
N CYS A 47 -5.49 0.91 -7.87
CA CYS A 47 -5.28 0.13 -6.64
C CYS A 47 -3.95 0.49 -5.96
N ILE A 48 -3.85 0.16 -4.67
CA ILE A 48 -2.62 0.36 -3.89
C ILE A 48 -2.21 -0.90 -3.16
N SER A 49 -0.91 -1.01 -2.86
CA SER A 49 -0.35 -2.01 -1.95
C SER A 49 0.55 -1.31 -0.93
N MET A 50 0.50 -1.75 0.32
CA MET A 50 1.25 -1.14 1.42
C MET A 50 1.98 -2.20 2.23
N GLY A 51 3.30 -2.03 2.40
CA GLY A 51 4.14 -2.89 3.22
C GLY A 51 4.65 -2.16 4.46
N HIS A 52 4.39 -2.71 5.65
CA HIS A 52 4.88 -2.24 6.97
C HIS A 52 4.94 -0.69 7.10
N PRO A 53 3.83 0.02 6.92
CA PRO A 53 3.84 1.47 6.84
C PRO A 53 4.29 2.13 8.15
N SER A 54 4.92 3.30 8.05
CA SER A 54 5.37 4.10 9.20
C SER A 54 4.85 5.52 9.16
N MET A 55 4.88 6.18 10.33
CA MET A 55 4.45 7.56 10.55
C MET A 55 3.02 7.87 10.13
N LEU A 56 2.16 6.86 10.07
CA LEU A 56 0.76 7.08 9.79
C LEU A 56 0.14 7.83 10.98
N VAL A 57 -0.53 8.95 10.71
CA VAL A 57 -1.33 9.69 11.69
C VAL A 57 -2.74 9.12 11.74
N GLU A 58 -3.53 9.50 12.73
CA GLU A 58 -4.94 9.11 12.83
C GLU A 58 -5.71 9.47 11.56
N ALA A 59 -5.45 10.62 10.91
CA ALA A 59 -6.05 10.92 9.61
C ALA A 59 -5.63 9.97 8.45
N ASP A 60 -4.53 9.20 8.61
CA ASP A 60 -4.12 8.16 7.66
C ASP A 60 -4.62 6.76 8.06
N LEU A 61 -4.93 6.54 9.34
CA LEU A 61 -5.33 5.24 9.92
C LEU A 61 -6.62 5.29 10.72
N ASP A 62 -7.47 6.28 10.53
CA ASP A 62 -8.74 6.34 11.23
C ASP A 62 -9.43 5.03 10.89
N GLY A 63 -9.33 4.10 11.87
CA GLY A 63 -9.65 2.70 11.72
C GLY A 63 -8.75 1.48 11.98
N VAL A 64 -7.43 1.46 11.99
CA VAL A 64 -6.68 0.26 11.48
C VAL A 64 -6.70 -1.10 12.24
N ALA A 65 -7.70 -1.42 13.07
CA ALA A 65 -8.15 -2.82 13.17
C ALA A 65 -9.65 -2.95 12.93
N GLU A 66 -10.47 -2.35 13.78
CA GLU A 66 -11.92 -2.47 13.63
C GLU A 66 -12.51 -1.32 12.81
N TYR A 67 -12.15 -0.07 13.07
CA TYR A 67 -12.76 1.07 12.38
C TYR A 67 -12.35 1.15 10.89
N THR A 68 -11.24 0.58 10.44
CA THR A 68 -10.72 0.59 9.06
C THR A 68 -11.33 -0.58 8.37
N TRP A 69 -11.42 -1.73 9.04
CA TRP A 69 -12.23 -2.82 8.52
C TRP A 69 -13.66 -2.33 8.31
N LYS A 70 -14.27 -1.69 9.31
CA LYS A 70 -15.59 -1.06 9.22
C LYS A 70 -15.66 0.06 8.18
N THR A 71 -14.65 0.91 8.06
CA THR A 71 -14.65 2.07 7.15
C THR A 71 -14.40 1.65 5.70
N LEU A 72 -13.44 0.75 5.46
CA LEU A 72 -13.23 0.15 4.14
C LEU A 72 -14.48 -0.59 3.70
N GLN A 73 -15.08 -1.41 4.57
CA GLN A 73 -16.35 -2.08 4.26
C GLN A 73 -17.49 -1.08 4.02
N LYS A 74 -17.68 -0.08 4.90
CA LYS A 74 -18.70 0.96 4.77
C LYS A 74 -18.54 1.75 3.47
N ASN A 75 -17.31 2.01 3.05
CA ASN A 75 -17.00 2.73 1.82
C ASN A 75 -16.97 1.82 0.58
N GLY A 76 -17.24 0.52 0.73
CA GLY A 76 -17.20 -0.45 -0.37
C GLY A 76 -15.81 -0.65 -0.97
N VAL A 77 -14.75 -0.34 -0.22
CA VAL A 77 -13.37 -0.50 -0.66
C VAL A 77 -12.99 -1.97 -0.57
N VAL A 78 -12.57 -2.55 -1.68
CA VAL A 78 -12.01 -3.91 -1.71
C VAL A 78 -10.59 -3.88 -1.14
N PHE A 79 -10.28 -4.78 -0.22
CA PHE A 79 -8.97 -4.82 0.43
C PHE A 79 -8.57 -6.23 0.84
N GLY A 80 -7.27 -6.43 0.99
CA GLY A 80 -6.66 -7.60 1.61
C GLY A 80 -5.74 -7.17 2.75
N TYR A 81 -5.60 -8.03 3.77
CA TYR A 81 -4.71 -7.80 4.89
C TYR A 81 -4.00 -9.10 5.25
N GLU A 82 -2.67 -9.05 5.30
CA GLU A 82 -1.83 -10.14 5.79
C GLU A 82 -0.99 -9.67 6.98
N HIS A 83 -1.14 -10.35 8.10
CA HIS A 83 -0.35 -10.11 9.30
C HIS A 83 0.80 -11.10 9.40
N PHE A 84 2.02 -10.60 9.61
CA PHE A 84 3.24 -11.38 9.72
C PHE A 84 3.81 -11.20 11.15
N PRO A 85 3.48 -12.08 12.10
CA PRO A 85 3.99 -11.97 13.46
C PRO A 85 5.49 -12.33 13.52
N GLY A 86 6.25 -11.66 14.39
CA GLY A 86 7.64 -12.00 14.71
C GLY A 86 8.72 -11.43 13.79
N VAL A 87 8.36 -10.66 12.76
CA VAL A 87 9.30 -10.00 11.83
C VAL A 87 9.46 -8.51 12.13
N GLU A 88 10.56 -7.90 11.68
CA GLU A 88 10.85 -6.49 11.96
C GLU A 88 10.22 -5.53 10.95
N HIS A 89 10.26 -4.25 11.32
CA HIS A 89 10.00 -3.18 10.39
C HIS A 89 10.96 -3.26 9.19
N SER A 90 10.45 -3.05 7.98
CA SER A 90 11.20 -3.20 6.71
C SER A 90 11.39 -4.63 6.19
N CYS A 91 10.81 -5.65 6.85
CA CYS A 91 10.94 -7.06 6.45
C CYS A 91 10.54 -7.34 4.98
N PHE A 92 9.68 -6.53 4.35
CA PHE A 92 9.25 -6.76 2.96
C PHE A 92 10.20 -6.22 1.89
N THR A 93 11.27 -5.51 2.26
CA THR A 93 12.22 -4.96 1.29
C THR A 93 13.27 -5.99 0.88
N ARG A 94 14.02 -6.52 1.86
CA ARG A 94 15.12 -7.47 1.67
C ARG A 94 14.97 -8.77 2.48
N GLY A 95 14.34 -8.69 3.66
CA GLY A 95 14.32 -9.76 4.66
C GLY A 95 15.70 -10.03 5.25
N ASN A 96 15.81 -10.11 6.58
CA ASN A 96 17.04 -10.47 7.27
C ASN A 96 17.23 -11.99 7.30
N PRO A 97 18.26 -12.56 6.63
CA PRO A 97 18.50 -14.01 6.66
C PRO A 97 18.89 -14.53 8.06
N GLY A 98 19.39 -13.66 8.95
CA GLY A 98 19.73 -14.00 10.32
C GLY A 98 18.54 -14.03 11.27
N LYS A 99 17.33 -13.66 10.81
CA LYS A 99 16.12 -13.65 11.63
C LYS A 99 15.06 -14.57 11.04
N ALA A 100 14.63 -15.55 11.83
CA ALA A 100 13.61 -16.50 11.44
C ALA A 100 12.33 -15.79 10.99
N GLY A 101 11.77 -16.25 9.86
CA GLY A 101 10.53 -15.73 9.29
C GLY A 101 10.66 -14.47 8.42
N GLU A 102 11.77 -13.72 8.44
CA GLU A 102 11.86 -12.48 7.66
C GLU A 102 11.93 -12.70 6.15
N LEU A 103 12.71 -13.69 5.70
CA LEU A 103 12.77 -14.02 4.27
C LEU A 103 11.41 -14.54 3.77
N GLU A 104 10.73 -15.34 4.57
CA GLU A 104 9.40 -15.86 4.24
C GLU A 104 8.36 -14.73 4.17
N ALA A 105 8.36 -13.83 5.16
CA ALA A 105 7.51 -12.65 5.16
C ALA A 105 7.80 -11.75 3.96
N MET A 106 9.07 -11.54 3.59
CA MET A 106 9.44 -10.79 2.39
C MET A 106 8.87 -11.43 1.13
N VAL A 107 9.08 -12.73 0.93
CA VAL A 107 8.60 -13.45 -0.26
C VAL A 107 7.07 -13.37 -0.34
N ARG A 108 6.38 -13.67 0.77
CA ARG A 108 4.93 -13.63 0.84
C ARG A 108 4.37 -12.23 0.60
N GLY A 109 4.91 -11.22 1.28
CA GLY A 109 4.47 -9.83 1.12
C GLY A 109 4.64 -9.32 -0.31
N LYS A 110 5.77 -9.62 -0.97
CA LYS A 110 5.97 -9.30 -2.39
C LYS A 110 5.02 -10.07 -3.30
N SER A 111 4.79 -11.35 -3.03
CA SER A 111 3.88 -12.18 -3.80
C SER A 111 2.44 -11.67 -3.70
N ALA A 112 2.01 -11.26 -2.51
CA ALA A 112 0.70 -10.65 -2.28
C ALA A 112 0.55 -9.35 -3.09
N ALA A 113 1.56 -8.47 -3.05
CA ALA A 113 1.54 -7.23 -3.83
C ALA A 113 1.46 -7.49 -5.34
N VAL A 114 2.25 -8.44 -5.86
CA VAL A 114 2.21 -8.83 -7.28
C VAL A 114 0.85 -9.43 -7.64
N GLY A 115 0.33 -10.35 -6.84
CA GLY A 115 -0.98 -10.97 -7.05
C GLY A 115 -2.10 -9.94 -7.09
N TRP A 116 -2.07 -8.99 -6.16
CA TRP A 116 -3.01 -7.87 -6.11
C TRP A 116 -2.98 -7.03 -7.39
N PHE A 117 -1.79 -6.57 -7.82
CA PHE A 117 -1.68 -5.80 -9.05
C PHE A 117 -2.09 -6.59 -10.30
N ARG A 118 -1.77 -7.89 -10.36
CA ARG A 118 -2.25 -8.76 -11.45
C ARG A 118 -3.77 -8.78 -11.52
N GLN A 119 -4.44 -8.93 -10.37
CA GLN A 119 -5.90 -8.98 -10.30
C GLN A 119 -6.58 -7.66 -10.71
N PHE A 120 -6.02 -6.50 -10.30
CA PHE A 120 -6.70 -5.21 -10.48
C PHE A 120 -6.24 -4.39 -11.68
N LEU A 121 -5.04 -4.63 -12.19
CA LEU A 121 -4.47 -3.88 -13.32
C LEU A 121 -4.50 -4.63 -14.64
N HIS A 122 -4.70 -5.95 -14.62
CA HIS A 122 -4.78 -6.77 -15.82
C HIS A 122 -6.14 -7.45 -15.91
N SER A 123 -6.63 -7.64 -17.13
CA SER A 123 -7.80 -8.49 -17.38
C SER A 123 -7.48 -9.92 -16.97
N ALA A 124 -8.46 -10.61 -16.38
CA ALA A 124 -8.40 -12.06 -16.17
C ALA A 124 -8.25 -12.81 -17.49
#